data_AF-A0A973UNA1-F1
#
_entry.id   AF-A0A973UNA1-F1
#
_cell.length_a   1.000
_cell.length_b   1.000
_cell.length_c   1.000
_cell.angle_alpha   90.00
_cell.angle_beta   90.00
_cell.angle_gamma   90.00
#
_symmetry.space_group_name_H-M   'P 1'
#
loop_
_entity.id
_entity.type
_entity.pdbx_description
1 polymer ?
#
loop_
_entity_poly.entity_id
_entity_poly.type
_entity_poly.pdbx_seq_one_letter_code
_entity_poly.pdbx_strand_id
1 'polypeptide(L)'
;LIPRDGIRTDEGPKTFDEVVADLARSVDGLLGDDARANALLGAIVNPDVKARLEAAAGLGEVALASREIANPEFPDAVVRTPVIVKLDGAKPDDEAAYMSECFGPVSFAVAVDSAAEAVELLRRTVREKGAMTVGAYTTDDEVEAAIQEVCLEEAAQLSLNLTGGVYVNQTAAFSDFHGSGGNPAANSALCDGAFVANRFRVVEVRREA
;
A
#
# COMPACT_ATOMS: atom_id res chain seq x y z
N LEU A 1 -5.12 -6.07 -5.23
CA LEU A 1 -5.35 -6.98 -6.39
C LEU A 1 -6.16 -8.16 -5.88
N ILE A 2 -7.29 -8.46 -6.50
CA ILE A 2 -8.23 -9.49 -6.02
C ILE A 2 -8.72 -10.28 -7.25
N PRO A 3 -8.68 -11.62 -7.28
CA PRO A 3 -9.25 -12.39 -8.39
C PRO A 3 -10.72 -12.02 -8.61
N ARG A 4 -11.11 -11.80 -9.86
CA ARG A 4 -12.48 -11.37 -10.24
C ARG A 4 -13.54 -12.40 -9.85
N ASP A 5 -13.17 -13.68 -9.85
CA ASP A 5 -14.03 -14.79 -9.43
C ASP A 5 -14.07 -14.96 -7.90
N GLY A 6 -13.35 -14.12 -7.15
CA GLY A 6 -13.35 -14.11 -5.69
C GLY A 6 -12.21 -14.89 -5.05
N ILE A 7 -12.33 -15.09 -3.75
CA ILE A 7 -11.36 -15.78 -2.90
C ILE A 7 -12.02 -16.89 -2.07
N ARG A 8 -11.22 -17.86 -1.64
CA ARG A 8 -11.65 -18.86 -0.65
C ARG A 8 -11.47 -18.27 0.76
N THR A 9 -12.43 -18.55 1.64
CA THR A 9 -12.34 -18.23 3.07
C THR A 9 -12.78 -19.44 3.90
N ASP A 10 -12.58 -19.38 5.20
CA ASP A 10 -13.08 -20.37 6.17
C ASP A 10 -14.62 -20.35 6.31
N GLU A 11 -15.27 -19.25 5.94
CA GLU A 11 -16.72 -19.10 5.87
C GLU A 11 -17.31 -19.54 4.50
N GLY A 12 -16.46 -19.98 3.57
CA GLY A 12 -16.83 -20.31 2.20
C GLY A 12 -16.23 -19.34 1.17
N PRO A 13 -16.52 -19.52 -0.14
CA PRO A 13 -16.05 -18.60 -1.16
C PRO A 13 -16.71 -17.21 -1.00
N LYS A 14 -15.93 -16.15 -1.20
CA LYS A 14 -16.42 -14.76 -1.29
C LYS A 14 -16.08 -14.19 -2.66
N THR A 15 -17.06 -13.63 -3.34
CA THR A 15 -16.90 -12.93 -4.62
C THR A 15 -16.03 -11.68 -4.46
N PHE A 16 -15.51 -11.15 -5.58
CA PHE A 16 -14.80 -9.87 -5.60
C PHE A 16 -15.61 -8.75 -4.91
N ASP A 17 -16.89 -8.61 -5.25
CA ASP A 17 -17.74 -7.57 -4.68
C ASP A 17 -17.95 -7.73 -3.18
N GLU A 18 -18.08 -8.97 -2.68
CA GLU A 18 -18.21 -9.24 -1.24
C GLU A 18 -16.93 -8.86 -0.49
N VAL A 19 -15.75 -9.20 -1.02
CA VAL A 19 -14.46 -8.82 -0.43
C VAL A 19 -14.32 -7.29 -0.36
N VAL A 20 -14.62 -6.60 -1.45
CA VAL A 20 -14.51 -5.14 -1.50
C VAL A 20 -15.54 -4.47 -0.58
N ALA A 21 -16.76 -5.00 -0.52
CA ALA A 21 -17.79 -4.49 0.38
C ALA A 21 -17.46 -4.74 1.85
N ASP A 22 -16.86 -5.89 2.20
CA ASP A 22 -16.37 -6.19 3.55
C ASP A 22 -15.26 -5.21 3.97
N LEU A 23 -14.32 -4.91 3.07
CA LEU A 23 -13.28 -3.92 3.31
C LEU A 23 -13.86 -2.52 3.52
N ALA A 24 -14.77 -2.10 2.63
CA ALA A 24 -15.45 -0.81 2.74
C ALA A 24 -16.23 -0.68 4.05
N ARG A 25 -17.00 -1.71 4.44
CA ARG A 25 -17.71 -1.75 5.73
C ARG A 25 -16.78 -1.70 6.92
N SER A 26 -15.62 -2.35 6.85
CA SER A 26 -14.65 -2.35 7.94
C SER A 26 -14.02 -0.96 8.14
N VAL A 27 -13.67 -0.28 7.05
CA VAL A 27 -13.14 1.09 7.08
C VAL A 27 -14.21 2.07 7.55
N ASP A 28 -15.44 1.97 7.04
CA ASP A 28 -16.56 2.80 7.48
C ASP A 28 -16.90 2.56 8.95
N GLY A 29 -16.93 1.31 9.40
CA GLY A 29 -17.11 0.97 10.81
C GLY A 29 -16.02 1.56 11.70
N LEU A 30 -14.76 1.50 11.28
CA LEU A 30 -13.63 2.10 12.01
C LEU A 30 -13.73 3.63 12.07
N LEU A 31 -14.22 4.29 11.02
CA LEU A 31 -14.17 5.75 10.87
C LEU A 31 -15.54 6.43 10.95
N GLY A 32 -16.61 5.69 11.24
CA GLY A 32 -17.99 6.21 11.26
C GLY A 32 -18.28 7.15 12.43
N ASP A 33 -17.54 7.02 13.53
CA ASP A 33 -17.58 7.96 14.66
C ASP A 33 -16.52 9.06 14.46
N ASP A 34 -16.97 10.31 14.48
CA ASP A 34 -16.10 11.46 14.18
C ASP A 34 -14.98 11.67 15.21
N ALA A 35 -15.22 11.36 16.49
CA ALA A 35 -14.19 11.45 17.52
C ALA A 35 -13.09 10.41 17.28
N ARG A 36 -13.47 9.15 17.02
CA ARG A 36 -12.55 8.08 16.66
C ARG A 36 -11.82 8.36 15.35
N ALA A 37 -12.51 8.88 14.34
CA ALA A 37 -11.91 9.24 13.06
C ALA A 37 -10.85 10.35 13.22
N ASN A 38 -11.15 11.41 13.97
CA ASN A 38 -10.21 12.48 14.27
C ASN A 38 -8.96 11.99 15.03
N ALA A 39 -9.10 10.97 15.88
CA ALA A 39 -7.98 10.38 16.61
C ALA A 39 -7.05 9.52 15.73
N LEU A 40 -7.49 9.09 14.54
CA LEU A 40 -6.76 8.15 13.69
C LEU A 40 -6.25 8.78 12.38
N LEU A 41 -7.05 9.63 11.73
CA LEU A 41 -6.78 10.06 10.34
C LEU A 41 -5.72 11.15 10.22
N GLY A 42 -5.54 11.98 11.24
CA GLY A 42 -4.82 13.25 11.10
C GLY A 42 -5.53 14.22 10.14
N ALA A 43 -4.77 15.07 9.45
CA ALA A 43 -5.29 16.07 8.51
C ALA A 43 -4.64 15.97 7.13
N ILE A 44 -5.37 16.35 6.09
CA ILE A 44 -4.88 16.44 4.72
C ILE A 44 -3.81 17.54 4.64
N VAL A 45 -2.64 17.16 4.12
CA VAL A 45 -1.43 17.98 4.19
C VAL A 45 -1.48 19.25 3.33
N ASN A 46 -2.19 19.24 2.19
CA ASN A 46 -2.29 20.39 1.30
C ASN A 46 -3.53 20.32 0.38
N PRO A 47 -3.90 21.43 -0.29
CA PRO A 47 -5.05 21.49 -1.19
C PRO A 47 -4.98 20.52 -2.39
N ASP A 48 -3.79 20.22 -2.90
CA ASP A 48 -3.63 19.33 -4.06
C ASP A 48 -4.00 17.88 -3.70
N VAL A 49 -3.68 17.42 -2.49
CA VAL A 49 -4.12 16.12 -1.98
C VAL A 49 -5.64 16.08 -1.81
N LYS A 50 -6.24 17.17 -1.31
CA LYS A 50 -7.70 17.28 -1.20
C LYS A 50 -8.36 17.17 -2.59
N ALA A 51 -7.84 17.92 -3.56
CA ALA A 51 -8.36 17.90 -4.93
C ALA A 51 -8.20 16.51 -5.59
N ARG A 52 -7.07 15.83 -5.38
CA ARG A 52 -6.86 14.46 -5.87
C ARG A 52 -7.86 13.48 -5.26
N LEU A 53 -8.09 13.57 -3.95
CA LEU A 53 -9.08 12.75 -3.24
C LEU A 53 -10.50 12.97 -3.78
N GLU A 54 -10.88 14.22 -4.04
CA GLU A 54 -12.19 14.56 -4.61
C GLU A 54 -12.36 14.05 -6.05
N ALA A 55 -11.28 14.09 -6.85
CA ALA A 55 -11.28 13.58 -8.22
C ALA A 55 -11.27 12.03 -8.30
N ALA A 56 -10.77 11.34 -7.27
CA ALA A 56 -10.61 9.88 -7.28
C ALA A 56 -11.92 9.11 -7.51
N ALA A 57 -13.06 9.67 -7.07
CA ALA A 57 -14.38 9.08 -7.31
C ALA A 57 -14.75 8.97 -8.81
N GLY A 58 -14.11 9.76 -9.67
CA GLY A 58 -14.29 9.68 -11.13
C GLY A 58 -13.42 8.64 -11.83
N LEU A 59 -12.53 7.94 -11.12
CA LEU A 59 -11.61 6.97 -11.70
C LEU A 59 -12.25 5.59 -11.91
N GLY A 60 -13.37 5.30 -11.26
CA GLY A 60 -14.01 3.98 -11.32
C GLY A 60 -15.28 3.92 -10.47
N GLU A 61 -15.75 2.70 -10.19
CA GLU A 61 -16.92 2.49 -9.31
C GLU A 61 -16.51 2.70 -7.84
N VAL A 62 -17.19 3.60 -7.13
CA VAL A 62 -16.87 3.88 -5.72
C VAL A 62 -17.46 2.80 -4.80
N ALA A 63 -16.59 2.09 -4.08
CA ALA A 63 -16.99 1.15 -3.02
C ALA A 63 -17.13 1.82 -1.65
N LEU A 64 -16.32 2.85 -1.37
CA LEU A 64 -16.42 3.69 -0.17
C LEU A 64 -16.15 5.13 -0.55
N ALA A 65 -17.12 6.02 -0.30
CA ALA A 65 -16.97 7.45 -0.55
C ALA A 65 -16.24 8.14 0.61
N SER A 66 -15.34 9.07 0.28
CA SER A 66 -14.75 9.97 1.28
C SER A 66 -15.77 10.96 1.80
N ARG A 67 -15.76 11.23 3.11
CA ARG A 67 -16.55 12.28 3.76
C ARG A 67 -15.64 13.22 4.56
N GLU A 68 -16.14 14.42 4.79
CA GLU A 68 -15.51 15.40 5.67
C GLU A 68 -15.81 15.10 7.14
N ILE A 69 -14.79 15.28 7.98
CA ILE A 69 -14.90 15.17 9.44
C ILE A 69 -14.63 16.55 10.03
N ALA A 70 -15.55 17.05 10.85
CA ALA A 70 -15.30 18.25 11.63
C ALA A 70 -14.37 17.89 12.81
N ASN A 71 -13.30 18.66 13.00
CA ASN A 71 -12.45 18.53 14.18
C ASN A 71 -12.86 19.60 15.22
N PRO A 72 -13.31 19.21 16.43
CA PRO A 72 -13.80 20.16 17.42
C PRO A 72 -12.68 21.00 18.04
N GLU A 73 -11.45 20.50 18.09
CA GLU A 73 -10.29 21.21 18.65
C GLU A 73 -9.63 22.12 17.61
N PHE A 74 -9.71 21.76 16.33
CA PHE A 74 -9.14 22.49 15.22
C PHE A 74 -10.18 22.72 14.12
N PRO A 75 -11.06 23.75 14.24
CA PRO A 75 -12.17 23.96 13.31
C PRO A 75 -11.75 24.17 11.83
N ASP A 76 -10.53 24.65 11.60
CA ASP A 76 -9.97 24.88 10.26
C ASP A 76 -9.21 23.66 9.70
N ALA A 77 -9.12 22.55 10.44
CA ALA A 77 -8.43 21.35 9.98
C ALA A 77 -9.20 20.66 8.85
N VAL A 78 -8.48 20.26 7.80
CA VAL A 78 -9.05 19.50 6.69
C VAL A 78 -8.91 18.01 6.99
N VAL A 79 -9.95 17.40 7.55
CA VAL A 79 -9.97 15.97 7.86
C VAL A 79 -10.94 15.25 6.92
N ARG A 80 -10.47 14.17 6.28
CA ARG A 80 -11.24 13.39 5.29
C ARG A 80 -11.06 11.90 5.53
N THR A 81 -12.15 11.13 5.44
CA THR A 81 -12.05 9.66 5.40
C THR A 81 -11.48 9.18 4.06
N PRO A 82 -10.94 7.95 3.99
CA PRO A 82 -10.45 7.39 2.74
C PRO A 82 -11.56 7.15 1.71
N VAL A 83 -11.15 7.05 0.44
CA VAL A 83 -11.98 6.54 -0.66
C VAL A 83 -11.45 5.17 -1.10
N ILE A 84 -12.36 4.26 -1.44
CA ILE A 84 -12.04 2.96 -2.06
C ILE A 84 -12.77 2.92 -3.40
N VAL A 85 -12.00 2.74 -4.48
CA VAL A 85 -12.51 2.71 -5.86
C VAL A 85 -12.22 1.34 -6.47
N LYS A 86 -13.23 0.71 -7.07
CA LYS A 86 -13.09 -0.53 -7.83
C LYS A 86 -12.60 -0.22 -9.23
N LEU A 87 -11.62 -1.00 -9.68
CA LEU A 87 -11.05 -0.97 -11.03
C LEU A 87 -10.91 -2.39 -11.56
N ASP A 88 -10.74 -2.55 -12.87
CA ASP A 88 -10.52 -3.84 -13.53
C ASP A 88 -9.17 -3.85 -14.24
N GLY A 89 -8.28 -4.76 -13.84
CA GLY A 89 -6.94 -4.91 -14.41
C GLY A 89 -6.93 -5.38 -15.86
N ALA A 90 -8.05 -5.86 -16.40
CA ALA A 90 -8.20 -6.18 -17.82
C ALA A 90 -8.63 -4.97 -18.68
N LYS A 91 -8.92 -3.81 -18.06
CA LYS A 91 -9.28 -2.58 -18.78
C LYS A 91 -8.06 -1.66 -18.87
N PRO A 92 -7.51 -1.41 -20.07
CA PRO A 92 -6.35 -0.54 -20.24
C PRO A 92 -6.56 0.89 -19.73
N ASP A 93 -7.80 1.39 -19.78
CA ASP A 93 -8.15 2.73 -19.29
C ASP A 93 -8.01 2.84 -17.75
N ASP A 94 -8.21 1.74 -17.02
CA ASP A 94 -8.09 1.70 -15.55
C ASP A 94 -6.61 1.61 -15.11
N GLU A 95 -5.74 1.08 -15.97
CA GLU A 95 -4.32 0.85 -15.68
C GLU A 95 -3.57 2.11 -15.30
N ALA A 96 -3.87 3.22 -15.96
CA ALA A 96 -3.27 4.51 -15.66
C ALA A 96 -3.51 4.93 -14.20
N ALA A 97 -4.65 4.54 -13.60
CA ALA A 97 -4.98 4.89 -12.22
C ALA A 97 -4.20 4.03 -11.21
N TYR A 98 -4.19 2.70 -11.35
CA TYR A 98 -3.55 1.83 -10.37
C TYR A 98 -2.03 1.63 -10.56
N MET A 99 -1.47 1.98 -11.73
CA MET A 99 -0.02 2.00 -11.99
C MET A 99 0.64 3.36 -11.72
N SER A 100 -0.12 4.35 -11.26
CA SER A 100 0.36 5.67 -10.89
C SER A 100 0.28 5.88 -9.39
N GLU A 101 1.23 6.63 -8.85
CA GLU A 101 1.16 7.07 -7.46
C GLU A 101 -0.06 8.00 -7.27
N CYS A 102 -0.87 7.70 -6.26
CA CYS A 102 -2.05 8.48 -5.90
C CYS A 102 -1.90 9.00 -4.46
N PHE A 103 -1.08 10.06 -4.28
CA PHE A 103 -0.82 10.60 -2.95
C PHE A 103 -2.09 11.09 -2.24
N GLY A 104 -2.43 10.47 -1.11
CA GLY A 104 -3.61 10.76 -0.30
C GLY A 104 -4.31 9.49 0.20
N PRO A 105 -5.43 9.61 0.93
CA PRO A 105 -6.18 8.45 1.42
C PRO A 105 -7.07 7.86 0.31
N VAL A 106 -6.44 7.42 -0.77
CA VAL A 106 -7.09 6.80 -1.94
C VAL A 106 -6.58 5.38 -2.07
N SER A 107 -7.47 4.42 -2.34
CA SER A 107 -7.11 3.04 -2.59
C SER A 107 -7.93 2.43 -3.71
N PHE A 108 -7.32 1.49 -4.43
CA PHE A 108 -7.94 0.82 -5.57
C PHE A 108 -8.12 -0.67 -5.28
N ALA A 109 -9.36 -1.14 -5.31
CA ALA A 109 -9.68 -2.54 -5.36
C ALA A 109 -9.67 -3.00 -6.83
N VAL A 110 -8.55 -3.54 -7.28
CA VAL A 110 -8.37 -3.96 -8.67
C VAL A 110 -8.73 -5.43 -8.84
N ALA A 111 -9.75 -5.71 -9.66
CA ALA A 111 -10.09 -7.05 -10.10
C ALA A 111 -9.03 -7.57 -11.09
N VAL A 112 -8.57 -8.79 -10.93
CA VAL A 112 -7.61 -9.46 -11.84
C VAL A 112 -8.11 -10.85 -12.22
N ASP A 113 -7.63 -11.45 -13.30
CA ASP A 113 -8.19 -12.72 -13.76
C ASP A 113 -7.89 -13.90 -12.82
N SER A 114 -6.77 -13.86 -12.11
CA SER A 114 -6.36 -14.91 -11.19
C SER A 114 -5.33 -14.42 -10.18
N ALA A 115 -4.98 -15.28 -9.21
CA ALA A 115 -3.84 -15.04 -8.32
C ALA A 115 -2.51 -14.94 -9.09
N ALA A 116 -2.34 -15.74 -10.16
CA ALA A 116 -1.15 -15.67 -11.00
C ALA A 116 -1.02 -14.30 -11.72
N GLU A 117 -2.12 -13.78 -12.25
CA GLU A 117 -2.15 -12.44 -12.83
C GLU A 117 -1.93 -11.34 -11.78
N ALA A 118 -2.39 -11.55 -10.54
CA ALA A 118 -2.08 -10.65 -9.42
C ALA A 118 -0.56 -10.58 -9.16
N VAL A 119 0.12 -11.72 -9.18
CA VAL A 119 1.57 -11.85 -8.97
C VAL A 119 2.34 -11.19 -10.12
N GLU A 120 1.92 -11.38 -11.36
CA GLU A 120 2.57 -10.74 -12.52
C GLU A 120 2.37 -9.22 -12.50
N LEU A 121 1.17 -8.75 -12.19
CA LEU A 121 0.91 -7.32 -12.02
C LEU A 121 1.73 -6.72 -10.86
N LEU A 122 1.85 -7.44 -9.75
CA LEU A 122 2.74 -7.05 -8.65
C LEU A 122 4.18 -6.90 -9.15
N ARG A 123 4.72 -7.92 -9.83
CA ARG A 123 6.09 -7.90 -10.37
C ARG A 123 6.32 -6.69 -11.26
N ARG A 124 5.44 -6.48 -12.22
CA ARG A 124 5.51 -5.34 -13.14
C ARG A 124 5.46 -4.00 -12.40
N THR A 125 4.56 -3.86 -11.43
CA THR A 125 4.42 -2.65 -10.63
C THR A 125 5.70 -2.34 -9.85
N VAL A 126 6.25 -3.30 -9.12
CA VAL A 126 7.47 -3.10 -8.32
C VAL A 126 8.65 -2.78 -9.23
N ARG A 127 8.80 -3.49 -10.34
CA ARG A 127 9.90 -3.29 -11.29
C ARG A 127 9.88 -1.90 -11.92
N GLU A 128 8.71 -1.47 -12.41
CA GLU A 128 8.59 -0.25 -13.19
C GLU A 128 8.40 1.01 -12.34
N LYS A 129 7.68 0.89 -11.21
CA LYS A 129 7.24 2.02 -10.38
C LYS A 129 7.90 2.03 -9.01
N GLY A 130 8.45 0.90 -8.56
CA GLY A 130 8.98 0.74 -7.21
C GLY A 130 7.90 0.49 -6.18
N ALA A 131 8.29 -0.14 -5.08
CA ALA A 131 7.44 -0.30 -3.91
C ALA A 131 8.27 -0.30 -2.62
N MET A 132 7.78 0.39 -1.61
CA MET A 132 8.36 0.35 -0.26
C MET A 132 7.87 -0.86 0.54
N THR A 133 6.62 -1.26 0.32
CA THR A 133 5.97 -2.34 1.05
C THR A 133 5.04 -3.13 0.12
N VAL A 134 4.96 -4.43 0.35
CA VAL A 134 4.01 -5.35 -0.27
C VAL A 134 3.31 -6.11 0.85
N GLY A 135 1.97 -6.06 0.86
CA GLY A 135 1.14 -6.87 1.74
C GLY A 135 0.39 -7.91 0.93
N ALA A 136 0.42 -9.16 1.37
CA ALA A 136 -0.28 -10.26 0.70
C ALA A 136 -1.04 -11.14 1.69
N TYR A 137 -2.17 -11.70 1.22
CA TYR A 137 -3.05 -12.57 1.98
C TYR A 137 -3.34 -13.81 1.14
N THR A 138 -2.93 -14.98 1.64
CA THR A 138 -3.14 -16.27 0.98
C THR A 138 -2.99 -17.40 1.99
N THR A 139 -3.77 -18.47 1.78
CA THR A 139 -3.58 -19.77 2.45
C THR A 139 -3.09 -20.83 1.46
N ASP A 140 -2.68 -20.40 0.26
CA ASP A 140 -2.20 -21.23 -0.82
C ASP A 140 -0.68 -21.10 -0.90
N ASP A 141 0.02 -22.22 -0.63
CA ASP A 141 1.48 -22.26 -0.54
C ASP A 141 2.16 -21.91 -1.88
N GLU A 142 1.54 -22.25 -3.01
CA GLU A 142 2.10 -21.93 -4.34
C GLU A 142 2.01 -20.43 -4.62
N VAL A 143 0.89 -19.80 -4.25
CA VAL A 143 0.72 -18.34 -4.36
C VAL A 143 1.66 -17.61 -3.40
N GLU A 144 1.82 -18.09 -2.18
CA GLU A 144 2.75 -17.49 -1.21
C GLU A 144 4.19 -17.51 -1.74
N ALA A 145 4.65 -18.68 -2.23
CA ALA A 145 5.98 -18.83 -2.79
C ALA A 145 6.21 -17.90 -4.00
N ALA A 146 5.23 -17.79 -4.89
CA ALA A 146 5.32 -16.90 -6.05
C ALA A 146 5.43 -15.42 -5.66
N ILE A 147 4.69 -14.98 -4.63
CA ILE A 147 4.78 -13.61 -4.11
C ILE A 147 6.15 -13.36 -3.46
N GLN A 148 6.65 -14.32 -2.68
CA GLN A 148 8.00 -14.24 -2.10
C GLN A 148 9.07 -14.11 -3.18
N GLU A 149 9.00 -14.93 -4.24
CA GLU A 149 9.94 -14.87 -5.36
C GLU A 149 9.94 -13.50 -6.04
N VAL A 150 8.76 -12.95 -6.36
CA VAL A 150 8.65 -11.59 -6.91
C VAL A 150 9.29 -10.56 -5.99
N CYS A 151 8.99 -10.59 -4.69
CA CYS A 151 9.50 -9.60 -3.75
C CYS A 151 11.03 -9.70 -3.58
N LEU A 152 11.59 -10.91 -3.66
CA LEU A 152 13.04 -11.13 -3.64
C LEU A 152 13.71 -10.59 -4.90
N GLU A 153 13.17 -10.91 -6.08
CA GLU A 153 13.75 -10.52 -7.37
C GLU A 153 13.62 -9.01 -7.63
N GLU A 154 12.49 -8.41 -7.29
CA GLU A 154 12.24 -6.97 -7.47
C GLU A 154 12.57 -6.14 -6.22
N ALA A 155 13.23 -6.75 -5.22
CA ALA A 155 13.71 -6.12 -3.99
C ALA A 155 12.63 -5.29 -3.26
N ALA A 156 11.48 -5.87 -2.95
CA ALA A 156 10.43 -5.24 -2.15
C ALA A 156 10.25 -5.93 -0.79
N GLN A 157 9.92 -5.15 0.24
CA GLN A 157 9.65 -5.68 1.59
C GLN A 157 8.26 -6.32 1.62
N LEU A 158 8.17 -7.57 2.06
CA LEU A 158 6.94 -8.37 2.06
C LEU A 158 6.42 -8.60 3.47
N SER A 159 5.12 -8.40 3.66
CA SER A 159 4.35 -8.85 4.83
C SER A 159 3.25 -9.80 4.41
N LEU A 160 3.17 -10.96 5.06
CA LEU A 160 2.19 -12.01 4.75
C LEU A 160 1.17 -12.14 5.87
N ASN A 161 -0.10 -12.24 5.50
CA ASN A 161 -1.20 -12.65 6.36
C ASN A 161 -1.36 -11.82 7.66
N LEU A 162 -1.17 -10.49 7.57
CA LEU A 162 -1.33 -9.56 8.69
C LEU A 162 -2.80 -9.42 9.13
N THR A 163 -3.21 -10.24 10.10
CA THR A 163 -4.59 -10.29 10.63
C THR A 163 -4.70 -9.85 12.09
N GLY A 164 -3.61 -9.32 12.65
CA GLY A 164 -3.50 -8.91 14.06
C GLY A 164 -3.27 -7.40 14.23
N GLY A 165 -2.50 -7.03 15.26
CA GLY A 165 -2.17 -5.64 15.58
C GLY A 165 -0.95 -5.06 14.84
N VAL A 166 -0.36 -5.83 13.92
CA VAL A 166 0.72 -5.37 13.04
C VAL A 166 0.12 -5.01 11.69
N TYR A 167 0.46 -3.83 11.18
CA TYR A 167 -0.04 -3.29 9.93
C TYR A 167 1.13 -3.03 8.96
N VAL A 168 0.88 -3.14 7.66
CA VAL A 168 1.91 -3.03 6.62
C VAL A 168 2.64 -1.67 6.59
N ASN A 169 2.03 -0.62 7.17
CA ASN A 169 2.64 0.70 7.30
C ASN A 169 3.65 0.82 8.46
N GLN A 170 3.73 -0.17 9.34
CA GLN A 170 4.61 -0.16 10.50
C GLN A 170 5.97 -0.77 10.15
N THR A 171 7.04 -0.08 10.53
CA THR A 171 8.43 -0.58 10.47
C THR A 171 9.15 -0.24 11.76
N ALA A 172 9.77 -1.22 12.41
CA ALA A 172 10.51 -1.06 13.65
C ALA A 172 12.01 -0.88 13.39
N ALA A 173 12.59 0.19 13.95
CA ALA A 173 14.03 0.38 13.94
C ALA A 173 14.76 -0.84 14.56
N PHE A 174 15.96 -1.12 14.09
CA PHE A 174 16.79 -2.26 14.50
C PHE A 174 16.26 -3.66 14.10
N SER A 175 15.17 -3.73 13.32
CA SER A 175 14.64 -4.98 12.75
C SER A 175 14.36 -4.79 11.26
N ASP A 176 13.50 -3.83 10.95
CA ASP A 176 12.89 -3.73 9.62
C ASP A 176 13.65 -2.70 8.79
N PHE A 177 14.16 -3.12 7.63
CA PHE A 177 14.76 -2.21 6.67
C PHE A 177 13.67 -1.43 5.93
N HIS A 178 13.64 -0.12 6.10
CA HIS A 178 12.70 0.73 5.37
C HIS A 178 13.28 1.07 3.99
N GLY A 179 12.65 0.54 2.94
CA GLY A 179 13.22 0.52 1.59
C GLY A 179 14.33 -0.52 1.45
N SER A 180 14.56 -0.99 0.23
CA SER A 180 15.62 -1.97 -0.08
C SER A 180 16.84 -1.34 -0.76
N GLY A 181 16.67 -0.19 -1.43
CA GLY A 181 17.67 0.34 -2.34
C GLY A 181 17.71 -0.35 -3.72
N GLY A 182 16.89 -1.38 -3.95
CA GLY A 182 16.94 -2.24 -5.13
C GLY A 182 15.84 -2.01 -6.17
N ASN A 183 14.90 -1.09 -5.93
CA ASN A 183 13.82 -0.77 -6.87
C ASN A 183 13.60 0.76 -6.96
N PRO A 184 12.81 1.27 -7.92
CA PRO A 184 12.65 2.71 -8.15
C PRO A 184 12.13 3.53 -6.95
N ALA A 185 11.56 2.92 -5.92
CA ALA A 185 11.01 3.65 -4.77
C ALA A 185 12.09 4.25 -3.87
N ALA A 186 13.27 3.63 -3.79
CA ALA A 186 14.39 4.14 -3.00
C ALA A 186 15.73 3.57 -3.51
N ASN A 187 16.77 4.41 -3.51
CA ASN A 187 18.14 4.00 -3.88
C ASN A 187 19.01 3.57 -2.69
N SER A 188 18.44 3.50 -1.49
CA SER A 188 19.09 3.01 -0.27
C SER A 188 18.05 2.45 0.71
N ALA A 189 18.51 1.61 1.64
CA ALA A 189 17.73 1.15 2.79
C ALA A 189 17.98 2.05 4.01
N LEU A 190 16.98 2.19 4.88
CA LEU A 190 17.10 2.86 6.19
C LEU A 190 17.05 1.79 7.32
N CYS A 191 18.18 1.42 7.93
CA CYS A 191 19.55 1.70 7.48
C CYS A 191 20.42 0.43 7.45
N ASP A 192 21.38 0.40 6.54
CA ASP A 192 22.36 -0.68 6.39
C ASP A 192 23.80 -0.14 6.33
N GLY A 193 24.77 -1.04 6.08
CA GLY A 193 26.17 -0.64 5.92
C GLY A 193 26.40 0.32 4.74
N ALA A 194 25.70 0.12 3.62
CA ALA A 194 25.84 0.94 2.42
C ALA A 194 25.35 2.38 2.66
N PHE A 195 24.33 2.56 3.51
CA PHE A 195 23.78 3.86 3.88
C PHE A 195 24.81 4.78 4.53
N VAL A 196 25.83 4.24 5.23
CA VAL A 196 26.79 5.05 6.00
C VAL A 196 28.25 4.92 5.55
N ALA A 197 28.66 3.74 5.07
CA ALA A 197 30.08 3.42 4.84
C ALA A 197 30.74 4.34 3.80
N ASN A 198 29.97 4.85 2.85
CA ASN A 198 30.51 5.69 1.78
C ASN A 198 30.57 7.20 2.14
N ARG A 199 30.19 7.61 3.36
CA ARG A 199 30.16 9.02 3.79
C ARG A 199 31.49 9.56 4.31
N PHE A 200 32.48 8.72 4.54
CA PHE A 200 33.82 9.11 4.99
C PHE A 200 34.92 8.28 4.30
N ARG A 201 36.18 8.72 4.42
CA ARG A 201 37.36 8.03 3.87
C ARG A 201 38.42 7.89 4.95
N VAL A 202 39.26 6.86 4.81
CA VAL A 202 40.41 6.62 5.68
C VAL A 202 41.68 6.88 4.87
N VAL A 203 42.60 7.66 5.42
CA VAL A 203 43.92 7.95 4.83
C VAL A 203 44.99 7.54 5.82
N GLU A 204 45.88 6.64 5.42
CA GLU A 204 46.99 6.17 6.25
C GLU A 204 48.26 7.01 6.01
N VAL A 205 49.02 7.25 7.08
CA VAL A 205 50.40 7.71 7.00
C VAL A 205 51.27 6.76 7.81
N ARG A 206 52.32 6.21 7.19
CA ARG A 206 53.29 5.30 7.84
C ARG A 206 54.72 5.82 7.69
N ARG A 207 55.57 5.54 8.69
CA ARG A 207 57.00 5.88 8.72
C ARG A 207 57.80 4.76 9.40
N GLU A 208 59.07 4.60 9.04
CA GLU A 208 60.00 3.73 9.75
C GLU A 208 60.28 4.26 11.17
N ALA A 209 60.68 3.37 12.08
CA ALA A 209 61.06 3.71 13.46
C ALA A 209 62.42 4.41 13.52
#